data_AF-A0A813HJ09-F1
#
_entry.id   AF-A0A813HJ09-F1
#
_cell.length_a   1.000
_cell.length_b   1.000
_cell.length_c   1.000
_cell.angle_alpha   90.00
_cell.angle_beta   90.00
_cell.angle_gamma   90.00
#
_symmetry.space_group_name_H-M   'P 1'
#
loop_
_entity.id
_entity.type
_entity.pdbx_description
1 polymer ?
#
loop_
_entity_poly.entity_id
_entity_poly.type
_entity_poly.pdbx_seq_one_letter_code
_entity_poly.pdbx_strand_id
1 'polypeptide(L)'
;AKSTVHWGQRKLCLAELEFLTQFASEASRLVYAGAAPGDHLAFLCRLFPEIQVDGYDPRPFSASAVPPLAPPNLRVHQVCFTDEVARQIASEADAPILFVSDIRTADWQSDK
;
A
#
# COMPACT_ATOMS: atom_id res chain seq x y z
N ALA A 1 23.70 19.85 -4.33
CA ALA A 1 23.23 18.51 -4.74
C ALA A 1 22.71 17.78 -3.51
N LYS A 2 21.45 17.29 -3.50
CA LYS A 2 20.99 16.40 -2.42
C LYS A 2 21.65 15.04 -2.65
N SER A 3 22.59 14.66 -1.78
CA SER A 3 23.39 13.43 -1.89
C SER A 3 22.66 12.17 -1.37
N THR A 4 21.43 12.30 -0.89
CA THR A 4 20.67 11.22 -0.26
C THR A 4 19.59 10.69 -1.20
N VAL A 5 19.93 9.64 -1.95
CA VAL A 5 18.96 8.85 -2.72
C VAL A 5 17.97 8.18 -1.73
N HIS A 6 16.66 8.16 -2.03
CA HIS A 6 15.59 7.41 -1.32
C HIS A 6 14.99 7.93 0.00
N TRP A 7 15.26 9.17 0.46
CA TRP A 7 14.69 9.62 1.75
C TRP A 7 13.14 9.68 1.77
N GLY A 8 12.49 9.93 0.63
CA GLY A 8 11.02 9.91 0.56
C GLY A 8 10.44 8.54 0.91
N GLN A 9 11.00 7.48 0.32
CA GLN A 9 10.59 6.09 0.54
C GLN A 9 10.94 5.60 1.95
N ARG A 10 12.11 5.98 2.49
CA ARG A 10 12.47 5.65 3.87
C ARG A 10 11.58 6.34 4.90
N LYS A 11 11.16 7.59 4.65
CA LYS A 11 10.25 8.31 5.56
C LYS A 11 8.89 7.59 5.63
N LEU A 12 8.34 7.23 4.47
CA LEU A 12 7.07 6.51 4.36
C LEU A 12 7.15 5.14 5.07
N CYS A 13 8.18 4.36 4.75
CA CYS A 13 8.41 3.05 5.37
C CYS A 13 8.49 3.11 6.90
N LEU A 14 9.13 4.12 7.49
CA LEU A 14 9.20 4.25 8.95
C LEU A 14 7.85 4.58 9.59
N ALA A 15 7.06 5.47 8.99
CA ALA A 15 5.73 5.81 9.49
C ALA A 15 4.76 4.61 9.39
N GLU A 16 4.83 3.88 8.28
CA GLU A 16 4.03 2.67 8.07
C GLU A 16 4.45 1.52 9.00
N LEU A 17 5.76 1.36 9.25
CA LEU A 17 6.28 0.38 10.20
C LEU A 17 5.82 0.67 11.63
N GLU A 18 5.87 1.94 12.05
CA GLU A 18 5.35 2.39 13.34
C GLU A 18 3.86 2.10 13.47
N PHE A 19 3.08 2.43 12.43
CA PHE A 19 1.64 2.19 12.39
C PHE A 19 1.31 0.69 12.48
N LEU A 20 1.95 -0.14 11.66
CA LEU A 20 1.74 -1.59 11.68
C LEU A 20 2.16 -2.22 13.00
N THR A 21 3.25 -1.76 13.60
CA THR A 21 3.70 -2.26 14.92
C THR A 21 2.65 -1.98 16.01
N GLN A 22 1.92 -0.87 15.91
CA GLN A 22 0.89 -0.52 16.89
C GLN A 22 -0.43 -1.27 16.66
N PHE A 23 -0.85 -1.46 15.40
CA PHE A 23 -2.22 -1.87 15.09
C PHE A 23 -2.36 -3.20 14.33
N ALA A 24 -1.26 -3.86 13.90
CA ALA A 24 -1.36 -5.11 13.14
C ALA A 24 -2.05 -6.24 13.94
N SER A 25 -1.99 -6.24 15.27
CA SER A 25 -2.71 -7.25 16.06
C SER A 25 -4.24 -7.07 16.07
N GLU A 26 -4.74 -5.90 15.64
CA GLU A 26 -6.16 -5.54 15.69
C GLU A 26 -6.91 -5.77 14.38
N ALA A 27 -6.19 -6.12 13.31
CA ALA A 27 -6.72 -6.28 11.97
C ALA A 27 -6.02 -7.42 11.23
N SER A 28 -6.68 -8.06 10.28
CA SER A 28 -6.07 -9.04 9.38
C SER A 28 -5.76 -8.47 7.99
N ARG A 29 -6.18 -7.23 7.73
CA ARG A 29 -6.15 -6.60 6.40
C ARG A 29 -5.71 -5.14 6.47
N LEU A 30 -4.86 -4.75 5.52
CA LEU A 30 -4.46 -3.38 5.27
C LEU A 30 -4.81 -2.99 3.83
N VAL A 31 -5.48 -1.85 3.67
CA VAL A 31 -5.76 -1.23 2.37
C VAL A 31 -4.87 -0.01 2.21
N TYR A 32 -4.10 0.03 1.12
CA TYR A 32 -3.17 1.12 0.82
C TYR A 32 -3.60 1.83 -0.47
N ALA A 33 -4.09 3.07 -0.35
CA ALA A 33 -4.40 3.93 -1.50
C ALA A 33 -3.19 4.81 -1.89
N GLY A 34 -2.82 4.83 -3.17
CA GLY A 34 -1.61 5.51 -3.63
C GLY A 34 -0.34 4.69 -3.37
N ALA A 35 -0.42 3.38 -3.60
CA ALA A 35 0.60 2.41 -3.19
C ALA A 35 1.83 2.32 -4.12
N ALA A 36 1.78 2.80 -5.37
CA ALA A 36 2.88 2.62 -6.31
C ALA A 36 4.02 3.64 -6.05
N PRO A 37 5.31 3.27 -6.31
CA PRO A 37 5.76 2.02 -6.93
C PRO A 37 5.75 0.79 -5.99
N GLY A 38 5.59 0.97 -4.68
CA GLY A 38 5.34 -0.12 -3.73
C GLY A 38 6.56 -0.97 -3.34
N ASP A 39 7.78 -0.52 -3.64
CA ASP A 39 9.02 -1.26 -3.33
C ASP A 39 9.12 -1.64 -1.84
N HIS A 40 8.75 -0.72 -0.95
CA HIS A 40 8.81 -0.93 0.49
C HIS A 40 7.64 -1.77 1.03
N LEU A 41 6.53 -1.87 0.31
CA LEU A 41 5.40 -2.73 0.71
C LEU A 41 5.84 -4.19 0.74
N ALA A 42 6.66 -4.61 -0.23
CA ALA A 42 7.24 -5.95 -0.22
C ALA A 42 8.13 -6.23 1.01
N PHE A 43 8.78 -5.19 1.55
CA PHE A 43 9.53 -5.30 2.80
C PHE A 43 8.59 -5.39 4.01
N LEU A 44 7.56 -4.53 4.09
CA LEU A 44 6.58 -4.55 5.19
C LEU A 44 5.81 -5.87 5.26
N CYS A 45 5.35 -6.39 4.12
CA CYS A 45 4.64 -7.67 4.05
C CYS A 45 5.47 -8.86 4.57
N ARG A 46 6.81 -8.79 4.49
CA ARG A 46 7.69 -9.83 5.07
C ARG A 46 7.82 -9.70 6.59
N LEU A 47 7.68 -8.50 7.14
CA LEU A 47 7.72 -8.25 8.58
C LEU A 47 6.38 -8.58 9.27
N PHE A 48 5.27 -8.38 8.56
CA PHE A 48 3.91 -8.63 9.04
C PHE A 48 3.21 -9.66 8.15
N PRO A 49 3.68 -10.93 8.13
CA PRO A 49 3.15 -11.97 7.24
C PRO A 49 1.67 -12.30 7.49
N GLU A 50 1.14 -11.99 8.67
CA GLU A 50 -0.25 -12.21 9.07
C GLU A 50 -1.24 -11.20 8.46
N ILE A 51 -0.76 -10.06 7.97
CA ILE A 51 -1.60 -9.01 7.38
C ILE A 51 -1.69 -9.21 5.86
N GLN A 52 -2.91 -9.34 5.35
CA GLN A 52 -3.19 -9.22 3.92
C GLN A 52 -3.15 -7.75 3.50
N VAL A 53 -2.21 -7.38 2.63
CA VAL A 53 -2.10 -6.02 2.09
C VAL A 53 -2.72 -5.96 0.70
N ASP A 54 -3.63 -5.03 0.49
CA ASP A 54 -4.19 -4.67 -0.82
C ASP A 54 -3.77 -3.24 -1.19
N GLY A 55 -2.83 -3.13 -2.14
CA GLY A 55 -2.30 -1.85 -2.64
C GLY A 55 -3.00 -1.40 -3.91
N TYR A 56 -3.48 -0.16 -3.95
CA TYR A 56 -4.14 0.45 -5.09
C TYR A 56 -3.38 1.66 -5.61
N ASP A 57 -3.09 1.71 -6.90
CA ASP A 57 -2.53 2.88 -7.58
C ASP A 57 -2.70 2.75 -9.11
N PRO A 58 -3.04 3.81 -9.85
CA PRO A 58 -3.09 3.74 -11.32
C PRO A 58 -1.70 3.55 -11.96
N ARG A 59 -0.61 3.90 -11.27
CA ARG A 59 0.76 3.81 -11.80
C ARG A 59 1.31 2.39 -11.70
N PRO A 60 2.28 2.02 -12.55
CA PRO A 60 2.92 0.71 -12.48
C PRO A 60 3.59 0.45 -11.13
N PHE A 61 3.42 -0.78 -10.63
CA PHE A 61 4.13 -1.28 -9.46
C PHE A 61 5.52 -1.79 -9.83
N SER A 62 6.44 -1.74 -8.86
CA SER A 62 7.79 -2.27 -9.04
C SER A 62 7.80 -3.80 -9.06
N ALA A 63 8.87 -4.36 -9.63
CA ALA A 63 9.01 -5.81 -9.77
C ALA A 63 8.90 -6.55 -8.43
N SER A 64 9.34 -5.96 -7.32
CA SER A 64 9.23 -6.57 -5.98
C SER A 64 7.82 -6.61 -5.42
N ALA A 65 6.90 -5.79 -5.95
CA ALA A 65 5.51 -5.72 -5.52
C ALA A 65 4.57 -6.57 -6.40
N VAL A 66 5.09 -7.21 -7.46
CA VAL A 66 4.32 -8.10 -8.35
C VAL A 66 4.88 -9.54 -8.36
N PRO A 67 4.06 -10.56 -8.66
CA PRO A 67 4.55 -11.92 -8.84
C PRO A 67 5.63 -12.03 -9.93
N PRO A 68 6.62 -12.93 -9.80
CA PRO A 68 6.78 -13.92 -8.73
C PRO A 68 7.56 -13.41 -7.51
N LEU A 69 7.99 -12.14 -7.48
CA LEU A 69 8.87 -11.61 -6.43
C LEU A 69 8.10 -11.06 -5.21
N ALA A 70 6.81 -10.75 -5.40
CA ALA A 70 5.93 -10.28 -4.34
C ALA A 70 5.77 -11.32 -3.21
N PRO A 71 5.72 -10.88 -1.94
CA PRO A 71 5.24 -11.70 -0.84
C PRO A 71 3.79 -12.20 -1.10
N PRO A 72 3.42 -13.38 -0.61
CA PRO A 72 2.09 -13.97 -0.87
C PRO A 72 0.93 -13.16 -0.27
N ASN A 73 1.20 -12.37 0.78
CA ASN A 73 0.25 -11.49 1.44
C ASN A 73 0.21 -10.07 0.84
N LEU A 74 0.85 -9.83 -0.31
CA LEU A 74 0.75 -8.57 -1.05
C LEU A 74 -0.08 -8.77 -2.32
N ARG A 75 -1.20 -8.05 -2.42
CA ARG A 75 -2.02 -7.93 -3.63
C ARG A 75 -1.93 -6.50 -4.13
N VAL A 76 -1.67 -6.33 -5.42
CA VAL A 76 -1.62 -5.01 -6.04
C VAL A 76 -2.68 -4.89 -7.13
N HIS A 77 -3.33 -3.74 -7.14
CA HIS A 77 -4.41 -3.39 -8.05
C HIS A 77 -3.98 -2.13 -8.80
N GLN A 78 -3.57 -2.30 -10.06
CA GLN A 78 -3.12 -1.17 -10.89
C GLN A 78 -4.30 -0.36 -11.45
N VAL A 79 -5.09 0.22 -10.54
CA VAL A 79 -6.29 1.02 -10.78
C VAL A 79 -6.40 2.12 -9.73
N CYS A 80 -7.22 3.13 -9.97
CA CYS A 80 -7.54 4.12 -8.95
C CYS A 80 -8.31 3.48 -7.78
N PHE A 81 -8.02 3.93 -6.57
CA PHE A 81 -8.87 3.63 -5.40
C PHE A 81 -10.06 4.60 -5.42
N THR A 82 -11.27 4.09 -5.63
CA THR A 82 -12.50 4.90 -5.73
C THR A 82 -13.43 4.68 -4.54
N ASP A 83 -14.43 5.54 -4.39
CA ASP A 83 -15.47 5.39 -3.38
C ASP A 83 -16.21 4.05 -3.51
N GLU A 84 -16.43 3.57 -4.73
CA GLU A 84 -17.07 2.28 -4.98
C GLU A 84 -16.22 1.13 -4.41
N VAL A 85 -14.91 1.17 -4.64
CA VAL A 85 -13.96 0.20 -4.08
C VAL A 85 -13.97 0.27 -2.55
N ALA A 86 -13.94 1.47 -1.97
CA ALA A 86 -13.99 1.66 -0.53
C ALA A 86 -15.29 1.10 0.09
N ARG A 87 -16.45 1.38 -0.52
CA ARG A 87 -17.75 0.87 -0.08
C ARG A 87 -17.81 -0.66 -0.20
N GLN A 88 -17.30 -1.22 -1.28
CA GLN A 88 -17.25 -2.66 -1.47
C GLN A 88 -16.42 -3.33 -0.37
N ILE A 89 -15.18 -2.88 -0.15
CA ILE A 89 -14.30 -3.43 0.88
C ILE A 89 -14.94 -3.32 2.27
N ALA A 90 -15.54 -2.18 2.59
CA ALA A 90 -16.22 -1.98 3.87
C ALA A 90 -17.43 -2.91 4.04
N SER A 91 -18.16 -3.22 2.97
CA SER A 91 -19.31 -4.14 3.02
C SER A 91 -18.92 -5.61 3.19
N GLU A 92 -17.70 -5.97 2.79
CA GLU A 92 -17.15 -7.33 2.89
C GLU A 92 -16.38 -7.54 4.22
N ALA A 93 -16.13 -6.48 4.97
CA ALA A 93 -15.34 -6.52 6.19
C ALA A 93 -16.13 -7.10 7.37
N ASP A 94 -15.58 -8.15 7.99
CA ASP A 94 -16.07 -8.75 9.24
C ASP A 94 -15.23 -8.35 10.47
N ALA A 95 -14.12 -7.65 10.24
CA ALA A 95 -13.16 -7.18 11.24
C ALA A 95 -12.64 -5.78 10.88
N PRO A 96 -11.97 -5.08 11.83
CA PRO A 96 -11.30 -3.82 11.54
C PRO A 96 -10.29 -3.95 10.38
N ILE A 97 -10.23 -2.90 9.56
CA ILE A 97 -9.29 -2.79 8.44
C ILE A 97 -8.35 -1.61 8.72
N LEU A 98 -7.06 -1.83 8.53
CA LEU A 98 -6.09 -0.74 8.54
C LEU A 98 -6.10 -0.02 7.20
N PHE A 99 -6.07 1.31 7.23
CA PHE A 99 -6.11 2.12 6.01
C PHE A 99 -4.96 3.12 5.97
N VAL A 100 -4.24 3.14 4.85
CA VAL A 100 -3.15 4.09 4.56
C VAL A 100 -3.43 4.79 3.24
N SER A 101 -3.14 6.10 3.17
CA SER A 101 -3.26 6.89 1.94
C SER A 101 -2.01 7.76 1.71
N ASP A 102 -1.35 7.59 0.56
CA ASP A 102 -0.29 8.50 0.04
C ASP A 102 -0.67 9.05 -1.36
N ILE A 103 -1.96 9.31 -1.59
CA ILE A 103 -2.41 9.99 -2.81
C ILE A 103 -1.96 11.45 -2.75
N ARG A 104 -1.16 11.90 -3.73
CA ARG A 104 -0.60 13.27 -3.77
C ARG A 104 -1.39 14.27 -4.60
N THR A 105 -2.16 13.78 -5.57
CA THR A 105 -3.05 14.58 -6.44
C THR A 105 -4.09 13.66 -7.04
N ALA A 106 -5.38 14.02 -6.94
CA ALA A 106 -6.48 13.29 -7.57
C ALA A 106 -6.52 13.47 -9.10
N ASP A 107 -5.86 14.50 -9.62
CA ASP A 107 -5.71 14.78 -11.05
C ASP A 107 -4.60 13.92 -11.66
N TRP A 108 -4.86 12.61 -11.81
CA TRP A 108 -3.91 11.68 -12.47
C TRP A 108 -3.97 11.75 -13.99
N GLN A 109 -4.98 12.42 -14.56
CA GLN A 109 -5.02 12.78 -15.98
C GLN A 109 -4.26 14.09 -16.17
N SER A 110 -3.02 13.99 -16.65
CA SER A 110 -2.37 15.06 -17.41
C SER A 110 -2.36 14.61 -18.87
N ASP A 111 -3.10 15.33 -19.71
CA ASP A 111 -3.22 15.24 -21.17
C ASP A 111 -2.25 14.28 -21.88
N LYS A 112 -2.82 13.23 -22.50
CA LYS A 112 -2.42 12.72 -23.82
C LYS A 112 -3.62 12.11 -24.55
#